data_AF-A0A523T7I6-F1
#
_entry.id   AF-A0A523T7I6-F1
#
_cell.length_a   1.000
_cell.length_b   1.000
_cell.length_c   1.000
_cell.angle_alpha   90.00
_cell.angle_beta   90.00
_cell.angle_gamma   90.00
#
_symmetry.space_group_name_H-M   'P 1'
#
loop_
_entity.id
_entity.type
_entity.pdbx_description
1 polymer ?
#
loop_
_entity_poly.entity_id
_entity_poly.type
_entity_poly.pdbx_seq_one_letter_code
_entity_poly.pdbx_strand_id
1 'polypeptide(L)' 'MPTKRDYYEVLSVARNATDGDIKRAYRKLAFKYHPDHNHDDGATEKFK' A
#
# COMPACT_ATOMS: atom_id res chain seq x y z
N MET A 1 -1.75 12.68 -19.96
CA MET A 1 -0.49 12.93 -19.20
C MET A 1 -0.14 11.66 -18.47
N PRO A 2 1.11 11.17 -18.48
CA PRO A 2 1.46 9.94 -17.80
C PRO A 2 1.35 10.19 -16.30
N THR A 3 0.22 9.79 -15.70
CA THR A 3 0.05 9.72 -14.25
C THR A 3 0.91 8.56 -13.78
N LYS A 4 2.22 8.79 -13.72
CA LYS A 4 3.18 7.85 -13.16
C LYS A 4 2.79 7.75 -11.69
N ARG A 5 1.95 6.76 -11.36
CA ARG A 5 1.60 6.46 -9.98
C ARG A 5 2.94 6.19 -9.30
N ASP A 6 3.38 7.11 -8.45
CA ASP A 6 4.62 6.97 -7.73
C ASP A 6 4.40 5.83 -6.73
N TYR A 7 4.72 4.60 -7.16
CA TYR A 7 4.53 3.39 -6.35
C TYR A 7 5.28 3.50 -5.03
N TYR A 8 6.40 4.23 -5.02
CA TYR A 8 7.15 4.57 -3.81
C TYR A 8 6.36 5.45 -2.85
N GLU A 9 5.62 6.45 -3.34
CA GLU A 9 4.74 7.29 -2.51
C GLU A 9 3.53 6.50 -2.00
N VAL A 10 2.93 5.65 -2.84
CA VAL A 10 1.81 4.78 -2.45
C VAL A 10 2.21 3.80 -1.35
N LEU A 11 3.39 3.20 -1.50
CA LEU A 11 3.97 2.32 -0.47
C LEU A 11 4.60 3.10 0.69
N SER A 12 4.65 4.42 0.62
CA SER A 12 5.30 5.30 1.61
C SER A 12 6.74 4.90 1.91
N VAL A 13 7.48 4.55 0.85
CA VAL A 13 8.89 4.17 0.89
C VAL A 13 9.72 5.15 0.07
N ALA A 14 10.98 5.31 0.44
CA ALA A 14 11.89 6.15 -0.32
C ALA A 14 12.18 5.54 -1.71
N ARG A 15 12.54 6.36 -2.70
CA ARG A 15 12.91 5.89 -4.05
C ARG A 15 14.17 5.01 -4.08
N ASN A 16 14.97 5.06 -3.02
CA ASN A 16 16.13 4.19 -2.80
C ASN A 16 15.82 3.00 -1.87
N ALA A 17 14.55 2.76 -1.56
CA ALA A 17 14.15 1.66 -0.70
C ALA A 17 14.57 0.31 -1.29
N THR A 18 15.02 -0.57 -0.41
CA THR A 18 15.42 -1.92 -0.82
C THR A 18 14.18 -2.80 -1.03
N ASP A 19 14.34 -3.91 -1.74
CA ASP A 19 13.29 -4.94 -1.89
C ASP A 19 12.70 -5.38 -0.53
N GLY A 20 13.53 -5.39 0.51
CA GLY A 20 13.11 -5.69 1.88
C GLY A 20 12.18 -4.64 2.48
N ASP A 21 12.47 -3.35 2.24
CA ASP A 21 11.66 -2.22 2.69
C ASP A 21 10.32 -2.18 1.96
N ILE A 22 10.33 -2.38 0.65
CA ILE A 22 9.13 -2.46 -0.20
C ILE A 22 8.20 -3.58 0.29
N LYS A 23 8.74 -4.78 0.51
CA LYS A 23 7.96 -5.92 1.03
C LYS A 23 7.40 -5.66 2.43
N ARG A 24 8.17 -5.00 3.30
CA ARG A 24 7.73 -4.67 4.66
C ARG A 24 6.61 -3.62 4.64
N ALA A 25 6.74 -2.58 3.82
CA ALA A 25 5.73 -1.55 3.63
C ALA A 25 4.44 -2.12 3.02
N TYR A 26 4.57 -2.97 1.99
CA TYR A 26 3.44 -3.67 1.39
C TYR A 26 2.68 -4.51 2.42
N ARG A 27 3.38 -5.34 3.21
CA ARG A 27 2.72 -6.15 4.26
C ARG A 27 2.00 -5.29 5.30
N LYS A 28 2.59 -4.15 5.69
CA LYS A 28 2.00 -3.21 6.65
C LYS A 28 0.73 -2.55 6.09
N LEU A 29 0.76 -2.15 4.82
CA LEU A 29 -0.39 -1.59 4.12
C LEU A 29 -1.49 -2.64 3.90
N ALA A 30 -1.11 -3.83 3.45
CA ALA A 30 -2.02 -4.95 3.26
C ALA A 30 -2.72 -5.33 4.57
N PHE A 31 -2.00 -5.37 5.70
CA PHE A 31 -2.58 -5.64 7.01
C PHE A 31 -3.51 -4.51 7.49
N LYS A 32 -3.12 -3.24 7.24
CA LYS A 32 -3.93 -2.07 7.61
C LYS A 32 -5.26 -2.01 6.86
N TYR A 33 -5.25 -2.41 5.60
CA TYR A 33 -6.44 -2.43 4.74
C TYR A 33 -7.02 -3.84 4.58
N HIS A 34 -6.56 -4.81 5.37
CA HIS A 34 -7.04 -6.18 5.25
C HIS A 34 -8.49 -6.24 5.72
N PRO A 35 -9.44 -6.72 4.90
CA PRO A 35 -10.85 -6.75 5.25
C PRO A 35 -11.15 -7.65 6.47
N ASP A 36 -10.27 -8.60 6.76
CA ASP A 36 -10.37 -9.50 7.92
C ASP A 36 -10.07 -8.79 9.26
N HIS A 37 -9.30 -7.70 9.25
CA HIS A 37 -8.96 -6.93 10.47
C HIS A 37 -9.71 -5.59 10.54
N ASN A 38 -10.15 -5.04 9.40
CA ASN A 38 -10.95 -3.83 9.32
C ASN A 38 -12.37 -4.17 8.80
N HIS A 39 -13.28 -4.43 9.74
CA HIS A 39 -14.73 -4.57 9.52
C HIS A 39 -15.41 -3.22 9.22
N ASP A 40 -14.74 -2.32 8.52
CA ASP A 40 -15.30 -1.03 8.13
C ASP A 40 -15.85 -1.18 6.70
N ASP A 41 -17.16 -0.95 6.56
CA ASP A 41 -18.04 -1.20 5.39
C ASP A 41 -17.64 -0.46 4.08
N GLY A 42 -16.45 0.16 4.03
CA GLY A 42 -15.92 0.92 2.89
C GLY A 42 -14.49 0.56 2.48
N ALA A 43 -13.84 -0.44 3.10
CA ALA A 43 -12.46 -0.82 2.79
C ALA A 43 -12.27 -1.41 1.37
N THR A 44 -13.35 -1.94 0.78
CA THR A 44 -13.36 -2.58 -0.54
C THR A 44 -13.05 -1.60 -1.69
N GLU A 45 -13.44 -0.33 -1.56
CA GLU A 45 -13.27 0.69 -2.60
C GLU A 45 -11.81 1.16 -2.75
N LYS A 46 -10.99 1.07 -1.69
CA LYS A 46 -9.57 1.46 -1.72
C LYS A 46 -8.63 0.35 -2.19
N PHE A 47 -9.13 -0.87 -2.32
CA PHE A 47 -8.33 -2.06 -2.67
C PHE A 47 -8.52 -2.53 -4.13
N LYS A 48 -9.40 -1.88 -4.92
CA LYS A 48 -9.57 -2.12 -6.36
C LYS A 48 -8.62 -1.28 -7.22
#